data_AF-T0YDN4-F1
#
_entry.id   AF-T0YDN4-F1
#
_cell.length_a   1.000
_cell.length_b   1.000
_cell.length_c   1.000
_cell.angle_alpha   90.00
_cell.angle_beta   90.00
_cell.angle_gamma   90.00
#
_symmetry.space_group_name_H-M   'P 1'
#
loop_
_entity.id
_entity.type
_entity.pdbx_description
1 polymer ?
#
loop_
_entity_poly.entity_id
_entity_poly.type
_entity_poly.pdbx_seq_one_letter_code
_entity_poly.pdbx_strand_id
1 'polypeptide(L)'
;KDLAVSDMYTQYKMLFDFMDAIPDYIHVFIMPGNHDAVQRAEPQPPLPQELIGDFKKDNVHIVSNPTYMNLHSLDVLGYHGTSLDSIISSIPNNSYAVPEKAMMELLKRRHLSPIYGGNIIVPSKNDNLVMDTIPDILHMGHIHKNGMTKYHGVTIVNSGTWQGRTDFQVRQGHIPTPCIMPVFRAKDYSVTSIDFNR
;
A
#
# COMPACT_ATOMS: atom_id res chain seq x y z
N LYS A 1 0.08 21.92 14.38
CA LYS A 1 -0.03 20.80 15.36
C LYS A 1 -0.67 19.69 14.55
N ASP A 2 0.11 18.71 14.13
CA ASP A 2 -0.19 17.97 12.89
C ASP A 2 -0.93 16.65 13.14
N LEU A 3 -1.16 16.32 14.42
CA LEU A 3 -1.89 15.14 14.86
C LEU A 3 -3.16 15.56 15.59
N ALA A 4 -4.31 15.05 15.14
CA ALA A 4 -5.58 15.15 15.86
C ALA A 4 -5.59 14.25 17.12
N VAL A 5 -4.91 13.11 17.06
CA VAL A 5 -4.73 12.16 18.15
C VAL A 5 -3.24 11.94 18.34
N SER A 6 -2.68 12.34 19.49
CA SER A 6 -1.24 12.27 19.75
C SER A 6 -0.77 10.92 20.29
N ASP A 7 -1.68 10.14 20.87
CA ASP A 7 -1.36 8.82 21.42
C ASP A 7 -1.50 7.73 20.35
N MET A 8 -0.42 7.00 20.13
CA MET A 8 -0.31 5.97 19.09
C MET A 8 -1.25 4.79 19.36
N TYR A 9 -1.36 4.33 20.61
CA TYR A 9 -2.27 3.23 20.96
C TYR A 9 -3.72 3.61 20.69
N THR A 10 -4.10 4.85 21.00
CA THR A 10 -5.42 5.39 20.68
C THR A 10 -5.67 5.44 19.17
N GLN A 11 -4.67 5.78 18.34
CA GLN A 11 -4.81 5.75 16.87
C GLN A 11 -5.14 4.34 16.36
N TYR A 12 -4.43 3.31 16.83
CA TYR A 12 -4.71 1.92 16.43
C TYR A 12 -6.06 1.42 16.96
N LYS A 13 -6.43 1.77 18.20
CA LYS A 13 -7.75 1.45 18.74
C LYS A 13 -8.87 1.99 17.82
N MET A 14 -8.75 3.25 17.38
CA MET A 14 -9.71 3.85 16.45
C MET A 14 -9.75 3.13 15.10
N LEU A 15 -8.59 2.72 14.55
CA LEU A 15 -8.54 1.92 13.34
C LEU A 15 -9.36 0.63 13.50
N PHE A 16 -9.15 -0.12 14.58
CA PHE A 16 -9.84 -1.38 14.82
C PHE A 16 -11.34 -1.20 15.15
N ASP A 17 -11.72 -0.09 15.79
CA ASP A 17 -13.15 0.29 15.94
C ASP A 17 -13.82 0.46 14.56
N PHE A 18 -13.12 1.00 13.55
CA PHE A 18 -13.64 1.06 12.17
C PHE A 18 -13.65 -0.31 11.48
N MET A 19 -12.66 -1.17 11.74
CA MET A 19 -12.63 -2.52 11.18
C MET A 19 -13.76 -3.40 11.72
N ASP A 20 -14.18 -3.20 12.97
CA ASP A 20 -15.29 -3.93 13.58
C ASP A 20 -16.63 -3.68 12.84
N ALA A 21 -16.82 -2.46 12.34
CA ALA A 21 -18.00 -2.06 11.58
C ALA A 21 -18.11 -2.71 10.19
N ILE A 22 -17.06 -3.38 9.71
CA ILE A 22 -17.07 -4.08 8.41
C ILE A 22 -17.84 -5.40 8.56
N PRO A 23 -18.81 -5.72 7.67
CA PRO A 23 -19.56 -6.98 7.73
C PRO A 23 -18.68 -8.23 7.66
N ASP A 24 -19.06 -9.26 8.41
CA ASP A 24 -18.28 -10.50 8.58
C ASP A 24 -18.03 -11.28 7.28
N TYR A 25 -18.88 -11.09 6.26
CA TYR A 25 -18.74 -11.74 4.96
C TYR A 25 -17.69 -11.08 4.05
N ILE A 26 -17.09 -9.96 4.47
CA ILE A 26 -16.04 -9.25 3.74
C ILE A 26 -14.70 -9.54 4.39
N HIS A 27 -13.79 -10.20 3.68
CA HIS A 27 -12.43 -10.40 4.18
C HIS A 27 -11.60 -9.13 4.02
N VAL A 28 -10.88 -8.74 5.08
CA VAL A 28 -10.04 -7.53 5.13
C VAL A 28 -8.61 -7.94 5.43
N PHE A 29 -7.67 -7.43 4.65
CA PHE A 29 -6.23 -7.65 4.85
C PHE A 29 -5.57 -6.32 5.21
N ILE A 30 -4.94 -6.25 6.38
CA ILE A 30 -4.29 -5.05 6.92
C ILE A 30 -2.78 -5.26 6.86
N MET A 31 -2.12 -4.42 6.06
CA MET A 31 -0.68 -4.43 5.85
C MET A 31 -0.09 -3.11 6.37
N PRO A 32 1.05 -3.14 7.09
CA PRO A 32 1.68 -1.92 7.58
C PRO A 32 2.39 -1.14 6.47
N GLY A 33 2.66 0.13 6.74
CA GLY A 33 3.51 1.00 5.93
C GLY A 33 4.62 1.68 6.73
N ASN A 34 5.24 2.70 6.14
CA ASN A 34 6.37 3.42 6.71
C ASN A 34 6.04 4.30 7.93
N HIS A 35 4.76 4.59 8.15
CA HIS A 35 4.26 5.36 9.29
C HIS A 35 3.74 4.48 10.44
N ASP A 36 3.59 3.18 10.21
CA ASP A 36 3.12 2.26 11.24
C ASP A 36 4.21 1.93 12.26
N ALA A 37 3.78 1.58 13.47
CA ALA A 37 4.63 1.27 14.61
C ALA A 37 5.22 -0.15 14.55
N VAL A 38 5.83 -0.45 13.40
CA VAL A 38 6.66 -1.62 13.14
C VAL A 38 8.07 -1.17 12.77
N GLN A 39 8.99 -2.10 12.53
CA GLN A 39 10.31 -1.73 12.04
C GLN A 39 10.19 -0.90 10.74
N ARG A 40 11.01 0.14 10.61
CA ARG A 40 11.02 1.00 9.41
C ARG A 40 11.67 0.33 8.20
N ALA A 41 12.52 -0.67 8.43
CA ALA A 41 13.21 -1.38 7.38
C ALA A 41 12.26 -2.38 6.69
N GLU A 42 12.29 -2.43 5.37
CA GLU A 42 11.50 -3.39 4.59
C GLU A 42 12.30 -4.69 4.37
N PRO A 43 11.67 -5.88 4.38
CA PRO A 43 10.25 -6.15 4.66
C PRO A 43 9.82 -5.82 6.09
N GLN A 44 8.57 -5.43 6.31
CA GLN A 44 8.00 -5.14 7.64
C GLN A 44 7.10 -6.30 8.10
N PRO A 45 7.18 -6.70 9.39
CA PRO A 45 6.31 -7.74 9.95
C PRO A 45 4.87 -7.23 10.12
N PRO A 46 3.88 -8.12 10.31
CA PRO A 46 2.53 -7.73 10.72
C PRO A 46 2.52 -6.85 11.97
N LEU A 47 1.44 -6.07 12.17
CA LEU A 47 1.27 -5.28 13.39
C LEU A 47 1.33 -6.19 14.64
N PRO A 48 2.08 -5.82 15.69
CA PRO A 48 2.16 -6.61 16.91
C PRO A 48 0.83 -6.62 17.68
N GLN A 49 0.60 -7.69 18.45
CA GLN A 49 -0.63 -7.88 19.23
C GLN A 49 -0.94 -6.71 20.17
N GLU A 50 0.08 -6.05 20.72
CA GLU A 50 -0.07 -4.89 21.59
C GLU A 50 -0.83 -3.73 20.92
N LEU A 51 -0.64 -3.52 19.61
CA LEU A 51 -1.35 -2.48 18.85
C LEU A 51 -2.74 -2.94 18.41
N ILE A 52 -2.92 -4.25 18.20
CA ILE A 52 -4.22 -4.86 17.89
C ILE A 52 -5.14 -4.82 19.12
N GLY A 53 -4.57 -4.96 20.31
CA GLY A 53 -5.30 -5.00 21.58
C GLY A 53 -6.19 -6.24 21.66
N ASP A 54 -7.44 -6.03 22.09
CA ASP A 54 -8.44 -7.10 22.25
C ASP A 54 -9.29 -7.33 20.99
N PHE A 55 -9.00 -6.64 19.88
CA PHE A 55 -9.73 -6.79 18.63
C PHE A 55 -9.63 -8.22 18.10
N LYS A 56 -10.78 -8.83 17.79
CA LYS A 56 -10.88 -10.20 17.25
C LYS A 56 -12.03 -10.31 16.27
N LYS A 57 -11.69 -10.58 15.00
CA LYS A 57 -12.65 -10.84 13.93
C LYS A 57 -12.01 -11.80 12.93
N ASP A 58 -12.64 -12.95 12.67
CA ASP A 58 -12.02 -14.03 11.87
C ASP A 58 -11.82 -13.66 10.39
N ASN A 59 -12.55 -12.66 9.90
CA ASN A 59 -12.44 -12.13 8.54
C ASN A 59 -11.40 -10.99 8.40
N VAL A 60 -10.68 -10.61 9.47
CA VAL A 60 -9.62 -9.58 9.43
C VAL A 60 -8.25 -10.22 9.61
N HIS A 61 -7.39 -10.02 8.62
CA HIS A 61 -6.09 -10.67 8.51
C HIS A 61 -4.99 -9.61 8.59
N ILE A 62 -4.11 -9.70 9.59
CA ILE A 62 -2.95 -8.80 9.70
C ILE A 62 -1.76 -9.47 9.00
N VAL A 63 -1.21 -8.81 7.99
CA VAL A 63 -0.20 -9.37 7.07
C VAL A 63 1.07 -8.51 7.03
N SER A 64 2.15 -9.06 6.50
CA SER A 64 3.43 -8.37 6.33
C SER A 64 3.41 -7.38 5.15
N ASN A 65 4.38 -6.46 5.11
CA ASN A 65 4.70 -5.65 3.94
C ASN A 65 6.06 -6.07 3.35
N PRO A 66 6.16 -6.55 2.10
CA PRO A 66 5.07 -6.91 1.19
C PRO A 66 4.35 -8.21 1.60
N THR A 67 3.30 -8.56 0.87
CA THR A 67 2.60 -9.85 0.99
C THR A 67 2.07 -10.34 -0.37
N TYR A 68 2.16 -11.65 -0.59
CA TYR A 68 1.44 -12.34 -1.67
C TYR A 68 0.21 -13.03 -1.10
N MET A 69 -0.94 -12.82 -1.73
CA MET A 69 -2.20 -13.42 -1.36
C MET A 69 -2.84 -14.09 -2.58
N ASN A 70 -3.28 -15.33 -2.44
CA ASN A 70 -4.10 -15.98 -3.47
C ASN A 70 -5.59 -15.83 -3.10
N LEU A 71 -6.32 -15.06 -3.88
CA LEU A 71 -7.74 -14.76 -3.66
C LEU A 71 -8.56 -15.32 -4.81
N HIS A 72 -9.17 -16.49 -4.62
CA HIS A 72 -9.94 -17.18 -5.67
C HIS A 72 -9.15 -17.37 -6.97
N SER A 73 -7.93 -17.91 -6.86
CA SER A 73 -7.01 -18.12 -8.00
C SER A 73 -6.47 -16.83 -8.64
N LEU A 74 -6.61 -15.68 -7.98
CA LEU A 74 -5.90 -14.44 -8.34
C LEU A 74 -4.73 -14.23 -7.39
N ASP A 75 -3.53 -14.11 -7.94
CA ASP A 75 -2.33 -13.76 -7.18
C ASP A 75 -2.24 -12.24 -7.03
N VAL A 76 -2.36 -11.77 -5.78
CA VAL A 76 -2.29 -10.36 -5.41
C VAL A 76 -1.00 -10.10 -4.65
N LEU A 77 -0.17 -9.21 -5.19
CA LEU A 77 0.99 -8.66 -4.49
C LEU A 77 0.64 -7.30 -3.88
N GLY A 78 0.55 -7.25 -2.55
CA GLY A 78 0.48 -6.02 -1.79
C GLY A 78 1.88 -5.55 -1.38
N TYR A 79 2.19 -4.29 -1.63
CA TYR A 79 3.41 -3.63 -1.12
C TYR A 79 3.07 -2.18 -0.78
N HIS A 80 3.53 -1.65 0.35
CA HIS A 80 3.19 -0.27 0.74
C HIS A 80 3.61 0.76 -0.32
N GLY A 81 4.80 0.60 -0.91
CA GLY A 81 5.28 1.46 -1.99
C GLY A 81 6.33 2.48 -1.59
N THR A 82 7.01 2.33 -0.44
CA THR A 82 8.05 3.28 0.02
C THR A 82 9.10 3.55 -1.05
N SER A 83 9.48 2.52 -1.80
CA SER A 83 10.48 2.62 -2.87
C SER A 83 10.06 3.44 -4.08
N LEU A 84 8.78 3.80 -4.22
CA LEU A 84 8.33 4.64 -5.33
C LEU A 84 9.03 6.01 -5.31
N ASP A 85 9.40 6.53 -4.14
CA ASP A 85 10.19 7.77 -4.03
C ASP A 85 11.57 7.65 -4.73
N SER A 86 12.28 6.53 -4.51
CA SER A 86 13.59 6.31 -5.12
C SER A 86 13.48 6.03 -6.63
N ILE A 87 12.41 5.34 -7.05
CA ILE A 87 12.13 5.12 -8.48
C ILE A 87 11.81 6.42 -9.20
N ILE A 88 10.92 7.24 -8.63
CA ILE A 88 10.50 8.52 -9.21
C ILE A 88 11.69 9.48 -9.34
N SER A 89 12.55 9.54 -8.34
CA SER A 89 13.74 10.40 -8.37
C SER A 89 14.86 9.92 -9.29
N SER A 90 15.00 8.60 -9.48
CA SER A 90 16.13 8.03 -10.21
C SER A 90 15.85 7.73 -11.69
N ILE A 91 14.59 7.52 -12.08
CA ILE A 91 14.23 7.16 -13.45
C ILE A 91 13.51 8.32 -14.14
N PRO A 92 14.07 8.89 -15.22
CA PRO A 92 13.43 9.98 -15.97
C PRO A 92 12.00 9.65 -16.40
N ASN A 93 11.16 10.67 -16.53
CA ASN A 93 9.75 10.59 -16.95
C ASN A 93 8.80 9.87 -15.96
N ASN A 94 9.26 9.60 -14.74
CA ASN A 94 8.40 9.22 -13.62
C ASN A 94 8.05 10.45 -12.78
N SER A 95 6.88 10.43 -12.14
CA SER A 95 6.43 11.53 -11.29
C SER A 95 5.39 11.04 -10.29
N TYR A 96 5.24 11.79 -9.20
CA TYR A 96 4.20 11.60 -8.20
C TYR A 96 2.77 11.75 -8.75
N ALA A 97 2.60 12.43 -9.90
CA ALA A 97 1.30 12.65 -10.52
C ALA A 97 0.77 11.42 -11.27
N VAL A 98 1.66 10.48 -11.65
CA VAL A 98 1.35 9.29 -12.45
C VAL A 98 2.07 8.08 -11.82
N PRO A 99 1.71 7.70 -10.57
CA PRO A 99 2.48 6.73 -9.78
C PRO A 99 2.53 5.34 -10.41
N GLU A 100 1.54 4.98 -11.22
CA GLU A 100 1.48 3.69 -11.90
C GLU A 100 2.65 3.47 -12.87
N LYS A 101 3.28 4.55 -13.37
CA LYS A 101 4.51 4.45 -14.17
C LYS A 101 5.69 3.96 -13.34
N ALA A 102 5.87 4.48 -12.13
CA ALA A 102 6.92 4.05 -11.23
C ALA A 102 6.67 2.60 -10.76
N MET A 103 5.41 2.24 -10.51
CA MET A 103 5.04 0.86 -10.20
C MET A 103 5.36 -0.12 -11.35
N MET A 104 5.12 0.28 -12.61
CA MET A 104 5.53 -0.51 -13.78
C MET A 104 7.05 -0.71 -13.83
N GLU A 105 7.86 0.27 -13.44
CA GLU A 105 9.32 0.13 -13.41
C GLU A 105 9.80 -0.90 -12.38
N LEU A 106 9.13 -1.02 -11.23
CA LEU A 106 9.37 -2.09 -10.26
C LEU A 106 9.00 -3.45 -10.85
N LEU A 107 7.82 -3.56 -11.47
CA LEU A 107 7.35 -4.79 -12.09
C LEU A 107 8.30 -5.29 -13.19
N LYS A 108 8.80 -4.40 -14.06
CA LYS A 108 9.80 -4.72 -15.09
C LYS A 108 11.10 -5.29 -14.51
N ARG A 109 11.53 -4.78 -13.34
CA ARG A 109 12.76 -5.19 -12.66
C ARG A 109 12.57 -6.39 -11.74
N ARG A 110 11.33 -6.82 -11.52
CA ARG A 110 10.98 -7.96 -10.64
C ARG A 110 11.54 -7.79 -9.23
N HIS A 111 11.55 -6.55 -8.73
CA HIS A 111 12.05 -6.22 -7.40
C HIS A 111 11.33 -4.99 -6.85
N LEU A 112 10.87 -5.05 -5.60
CA LEU A 112 10.05 -4.01 -4.97
C LEU A 112 10.88 -2.82 -4.48
N SER A 113 12.14 -2.99 -4.08
CA SER A 113 13.05 -1.87 -3.76
C SER A 113 14.46 -2.04 -4.33
N PRO A 114 14.67 -1.93 -5.66
CA PRO A 114 15.93 -2.30 -6.31
C PRO A 114 17.09 -1.31 -6.11
N ILE A 115 16.82 -0.09 -5.62
CA ILE A 115 17.84 0.96 -5.45
C ILE A 115 18.37 0.92 -4.01
N TYR A 116 19.59 0.42 -3.82
CA TYR A 116 20.26 0.41 -2.53
C TYR A 116 20.53 1.83 -2.02
N GLY A 117 20.34 2.05 -0.71
CA GLY A 117 20.49 3.37 -0.08
C GLY A 117 19.30 4.32 -0.28
N GLY A 118 18.36 3.99 -1.17
CA GLY A 118 17.12 4.76 -1.35
C GLY A 118 16.07 4.46 -0.28
N ASN A 119 16.05 3.22 0.23
CA ASN A 119 15.18 2.77 1.32
C ASN A 119 15.99 1.97 2.34
N ILE A 120 15.50 1.90 3.58
CA ILE A 120 16.11 1.07 4.63
C ILE A 120 15.63 -0.36 4.41
N ILE A 121 16.56 -1.29 4.17
CA ILE A 121 16.27 -2.70 3.91
C ILE A 121 16.83 -3.54 5.06
N VAL A 122 16.09 -4.55 5.51
CA VAL A 122 16.54 -5.49 6.53
C VAL A 122 17.75 -6.28 6.00
N PRO A 123 18.91 -6.26 6.69
CA PRO A 123 20.05 -7.07 6.30
C PRO A 123 19.73 -8.54 6.60
N SER A 124 19.32 -9.27 5.57
CA SER A 124 18.91 -10.66 5.67
C SER A 124 19.63 -11.51 4.63
N LYS A 125 19.69 -12.83 4.86
CA LYS A 125 20.35 -13.77 3.92
C LYS A 125 19.61 -13.91 2.59
N ASN A 126 18.29 -13.73 2.61
CA ASN A 126 17.40 -13.88 1.47
C ASN A 126 16.66 -12.57 1.25
N ASP A 127 16.59 -12.11 0.00
CA ASP A 127 15.89 -10.88 -0.35
C ASP A 127 14.41 -11.16 -0.62
N ASN A 128 13.55 -10.87 0.36
CA ASN A 128 12.10 -11.05 0.22
C ASN A 128 11.40 -9.87 -0.51
N LEU A 129 12.15 -8.93 -1.08
CA LEU A 129 11.62 -7.86 -1.93
C LEU A 129 11.71 -8.21 -3.42
N VAL A 130 12.35 -9.34 -3.77
CA VAL A 130 12.32 -9.92 -5.11
C VAL A 130 10.91 -10.42 -5.43
N MET A 131 10.42 -10.13 -6.63
CA MET A 131 9.15 -10.65 -7.14
C MET A 131 9.41 -11.96 -7.88
N ASP A 132 9.41 -13.10 -7.20
CA ASP A 132 9.66 -14.42 -7.81
C ASP A 132 8.54 -14.87 -8.76
N THR A 133 7.30 -14.68 -8.36
CA THR A 133 6.10 -14.90 -9.18
C THR A 133 5.64 -13.59 -9.82
N ILE A 134 4.92 -13.67 -10.94
CA ILE A 134 4.27 -12.51 -11.54
C ILE A 134 2.85 -12.49 -10.98
N PRO A 135 2.43 -11.44 -10.24
CA PRO A 135 1.08 -11.36 -9.72
C PRO A 135 0.08 -11.02 -10.84
N ASP A 136 -1.19 -11.38 -10.65
CA ASP A 136 -2.30 -10.86 -11.45
C ASP A 136 -2.59 -9.39 -11.10
N ILE A 137 -2.39 -9.04 -9.82
CA ILE A 137 -2.65 -7.69 -9.29
C ILE A 137 -1.45 -7.20 -8.46
N LEU A 138 -0.93 -6.03 -8.81
CA LEU A 138 0.06 -5.28 -8.02
C LEU A 138 -0.61 -4.08 -7.36
N HIS A 139 -0.72 -4.11 -6.04
CA HIS A 139 -1.34 -3.06 -5.24
C HIS A 139 -0.32 -2.30 -4.40
N MET A 140 -0.33 -0.97 -4.48
CA MET A 140 0.49 -0.09 -3.64
C MET A 140 -0.27 1.14 -3.15
N GLY A 141 0.31 1.82 -2.16
CA GLY A 141 -0.15 3.10 -1.64
C GLY A 141 0.98 4.12 -1.65
N HIS A 142 1.25 4.68 -0.47
CA HIS A 142 2.34 5.63 -0.15
C HIS A 142 2.29 7.00 -0.84
N ILE A 143 2.08 7.04 -2.16
CA ILE A 143 2.11 8.26 -2.98
C ILE A 143 0.85 9.12 -2.79
N HIS A 144 -0.23 8.59 -2.20
CA HIS A 144 -1.48 9.33 -1.98
C HIS A 144 -2.14 9.82 -3.27
N LYS A 145 -1.83 9.20 -4.41
CA LYS A 145 -2.40 9.49 -5.73
C LYS A 145 -2.93 8.21 -6.35
N ASN A 146 -4.20 8.22 -6.77
CA ASN A 146 -4.77 7.10 -7.51
C ASN A 146 -4.10 7.01 -8.88
N GLY A 147 -3.71 5.79 -9.25
CA GLY A 147 -3.13 5.48 -10.56
C GLY A 147 -3.46 4.03 -10.90
N MET A 148 -4.00 3.80 -12.09
CA MET A 148 -4.42 2.46 -12.50
C MET A 148 -3.98 2.21 -13.94
N THR A 149 -3.32 1.08 -14.16
CA THR A 149 -2.94 0.66 -15.51
C THR A 149 -2.87 -0.85 -15.63
N LYS A 150 -2.68 -1.34 -16.85
CA LYS A 150 -2.38 -2.75 -17.13
C LYS A 150 -1.03 -2.84 -17.83
N TYR A 151 -0.22 -3.83 -17.43
CA TYR A 151 1.08 -4.10 -18.04
C TYR A 151 1.27 -5.60 -18.22
N HIS A 152 1.31 -6.07 -19.47
CA HIS A 152 1.45 -7.50 -19.82
C HIS A 152 0.55 -8.44 -19.01
N GLY A 153 -0.73 -8.08 -18.85
CA GLY A 153 -1.71 -8.88 -18.12
C GLY A 153 -1.82 -8.55 -16.63
N VAL A 154 -0.83 -7.91 -16.02
CA VAL A 154 -0.86 -7.49 -14.62
C VAL A 154 -1.69 -6.22 -14.46
N THR A 155 -2.63 -6.22 -13.52
CA THR A 155 -3.37 -5.02 -13.13
C THR A 155 -2.60 -4.28 -12.03
N ILE A 156 -2.23 -3.03 -12.28
CA ILE A 156 -1.44 -2.21 -11.37
C ILE A 156 -2.36 -1.14 -10.78
N VAL A 157 -2.39 -1.04 -9.45
CA VAL A 157 -3.26 -0.12 -8.73
C VAL A 157 -2.48 0.60 -7.62
N ASN A 158 -2.39 1.92 -7.71
CA ASN A 158 -2.14 2.78 -6.57
C ASN A 158 -3.47 3.27 -6.00
N SER A 159 -3.74 3.00 -4.72
CA SER A 159 -5.06 3.23 -4.13
C SER A 159 -5.34 4.67 -3.68
N GLY A 160 -4.39 5.58 -3.83
CA GLY A 160 -4.57 6.96 -3.37
C GLY A 160 -4.48 7.06 -1.85
N THR A 161 -5.41 7.78 -1.22
CA THR A 161 -5.38 8.02 0.23
C THR A 161 -6.77 8.35 0.80
N TRP A 162 -6.86 8.34 2.12
CA TRP A 162 -7.96 8.94 2.89
C TRP A 162 -7.53 10.21 3.63
N GLN A 163 -6.29 10.66 3.43
CA GLN A 163 -5.74 11.86 4.04
C GLN A 163 -5.91 13.08 3.11
N GLY A 164 -6.49 14.16 3.65
CA GLY A 164 -6.47 15.46 2.99
C GLY A 164 -5.05 15.97 2.73
N ARG A 165 -4.92 16.98 1.86
CA ARG A 165 -3.60 17.52 1.49
C ARG A 165 -2.91 18.18 2.69
N THR A 166 -1.66 17.81 2.95
CA THR A 166 -0.85 18.36 4.06
C THR A 166 0.04 19.52 3.64
N ASP A 167 0.49 20.35 4.58
CA ASP A 167 1.44 21.45 4.32
C ASP A 167 2.79 20.96 3.75
N PHE A 168 3.21 19.74 4.12
CA PHE A 168 4.36 19.10 3.51
C PHE A 168 4.12 18.82 2.02
N GLN A 169 2.97 18.22 1.68
CA GLN A 169 2.60 17.95 0.28
C GLN A 169 2.41 19.25 -0.53
N VAL A 170 1.89 20.32 0.08
CA VAL A 170 1.82 21.64 -0.56
C VAL A 170 3.21 22.14 -0.93
N ARG A 171 4.17 22.08 0.00
CA ARG A 171 5.57 22.50 -0.25
C ARG A 171 6.27 21.68 -1.33
N GLN A 172 5.91 20.40 -1.49
CA GLN A 172 6.42 19.52 -2.54
C GLN A 172 5.67 19.68 -3.88
N GLY A 173 4.65 20.54 -3.96
CA GLY A 173 3.80 20.66 -5.15
C GLY A 173 2.93 19.42 -5.41
N HIS A 174 2.86 18.48 -4.46
CA HIS A 174 2.13 17.22 -4.60
C HIS A 174 0.63 17.41 -4.41
N ILE A 175 -0.18 16.77 -5.25
CA ILE A 175 -1.66 16.88 -5.24
C ILE A 175 -2.27 15.48 -5.05
N PRO A 176 -2.64 15.11 -3.82
CA PRO A 176 -3.23 13.81 -3.54
C PRO A 176 -4.66 13.69 -4.10
N THR A 177 -5.19 12.47 -4.09
CA THR A 177 -6.59 12.18 -4.45
C THR A 177 -7.28 11.47 -3.28
N PRO A 178 -7.65 12.21 -2.23
CA PRO A 178 -8.33 11.63 -1.08
C PRO A 178 -9.70 11.09 -1.44
N CYS A 179 -10.14 10.05 -0.73
CA CYS A 179 -11.51 9.55 -0.76
C CYS A 179 -11.97 8.95 -2.10
N ILE A 180 -11.02 8.47 -2.92
CA ILE A 180 -11.30 7.73 -4.16
C ILE A 180 -10.88 6.27 -3.97
N MET A 181 -11.86 5.37 -3.83
CA MET A 181 -11.62 3.95 -3.60
C MET A 181 -11.62 3.17 -4.93
N PRO A 182 -10.50 2.55 -5.34
CA PRO A 182 -10.48 1.65 -6.49
C PRO A 182 -11.30 0.40 -6.24
N VAL A 183 -12.02 -0.08 -7.25
CA VAL A 183 -12.76 -1.35 -7.21
C VAL A 183 -12.34 -2.21 -8.39
N PHE A 184 -11.62 -3.30 -8.09
CA PHE A 184 -11.27 -4.32 -9.06
C PHE A 184 -12.37 -5.38 -9.15
N ARG A 185 -12.78 -5.74 -10.37
CA ARG A 185 -13.79 -6.76 -10.62
C ARG A 185 -13.14 -8.02 -11.19
N ALA A 186 -13.08 -9.08 -10.40
CA ALA A 186 -12.45 -10.36 -10.78
C ALA A 186 -13.05 -11.00 -12.04
N LYS A 187 -14.33 -10.77 -12.33
CA LYS A 187 -15.02 -11.37 -13.50
C LYS A 187 -14.42 -10.95 -14.84
N ASP A 188 -14.02 -9.70 -14.98
CA ASP A 188 -13.59 -9.09 -16.25
C ASP A 188 -12.27 -8.32 -16.14
N TYR A 189 -11.63 -8.36 -14.97
CA TYR A 189 -10.39 -7.69 -14.65
C TYR A 189 -10.47 -6.17 -14.91
N SER A 190 -11.67 -5.58 -14.77
CA SER A 190 -11.86 -4.13 -14.86
C SER A 190 -11.58 -3.45 -13.52
N VAL A 191 -11.05 -2.23 -13.58
CA VAL A 191 -10.88 -1.37 -12.42
C VAL A 191 -11.75 -0.14 -12.59
N THR A 192 -12.61 0.11 -11.62
CA THR A 192 -13.43 1.31 -11.50
C THR A 192 -13.08 2.04 -10.21
N SER A 193 -13.72 3.15 -9.90
CA SER A 193 -13.51 3.85 -8.63
C SER A 193 -14.80 4.43 -8.09
N ILE A 194 -14.92 4.44 -6.78
CA ILE A 194 -15.99 5.11 -6.04
C ILE A 194 -15.38 6.39 -5.44
N ASP A 195 -15.93 7.54 -5.82
CA ASP A 195 -15.50 8.86 -5.34
C ASP A 195 -16.44 9.32 -4.22
N PHE A 196 -15.93 9.33 -2.98
CA PHE A 196 -16.68 9.72 -1.79
C PHE A 196 -16.67 11.23 -1.53
N ASN A 197 -16.12 12.04 -2.45
CA ASN A 197 -16.20 13.49 -2.38
C ASN A 197 -17.50 14.05 -3.00
N ARG A 198 -18.37 13.18 -3.54
CA ARG A 198 -19.59 13.54 -4.27
C ARG A 198 -20.85 13.09 -3.55
#